data_AF-E8MDK4-F1
#
_entry.id   AF-E8MDK4-F1
#
_cell.length_a   1.000
_cell.length_b   1.000
_cell.length_c   1.000
_cell.angle_alpha   90.00
_cell.angle_beta   90.00
_cell.angle_gamma   90.00
#
_symmetry.space_group_name_H-M   'P 1'
#
loop_
_entity.id
_entity.type
_entity.pdbx_description
1 polymer ?
#
loop_
_entity_poly.entity_id
_entity_poly.type
_entity_poly.pdbx_seq_one_letter_code
_entity_poly.pdbx_strand_id
1 'polypeptide(L)'
;MEHHENVKELNQILDFSIALFEDLYQESKQAPYITMMGLFAAMVEQCQALGTLLEKRQFAATQSIARNILEIYVDIKNVAKEGNYVNYLWAEYYNREKELVKSKSKQKQYRKLRNDSFSLYRPAQDFYCLTISEKFTQADLKDEYSSVYCRLSAHTHSGCFFIIKQGYRKK
;
A
#
# COMPACT_ATOMS: atom_id res chain seq x y z
N MET A 1 -27.77 9.48 7.54
CA MET A 1 -28.08 8.64 6.36
C MET A 1 -26.82 8.44 5.54
N GLU A 2 -26.20 9.51 5.05
CA GLU A 2 -24.98 9.52 4.22
C GLU A 2 -23.84 8.55 4.65
N HIS A 3 -23.48 8.50 5.94
CA HIS A 3 -22.38 7.61 6.40
C HIS A 3 -22.74 6.10 6.33
N HIS A 4 -24.00 5.72 6.52
CA HIS A 4 -24.40 4.32 6.43
C HIS A 4 -24.52 3.85 4.98
N GLU A 5 -24.92 4.75 4.07
CA GLU A 5 -24.98 4.50 2.63
C GLU A 5 -23.57 4.30 2.06
N ASN A 6 -22.61 5.17 2.41
CA ASN A 6 -21.22 5.07 1.94
C ASN A 6 -20.52 3.76 2.37
N VAL A 7 -20.82 3.25 3.56
CA VAL A 7 -20.25 1.98 4.06
C VAL A 7 -20.87 0.79 3.32
N LYS A 8 -22.17 0.85 3.03
CA LYS A 8 -22.86 -0.19 2.27
C LYS A 8 -22.32 -0.30 0.84
N GLU A 9 -22.10 0.83 0.17
CA GLU A 9 -21.49 0.86 -1.17
C GLU A 9 -20.05 0.32 -1.15
N LEU A 10 -19.26 0.70 -0.14
CA LEU A 10 -17.90 0.18 0.03
C LEU A 10 -17.89 -1.35 0.19
N ASN A 11 -18.82 -1.90 0.97
CA ASN A 11 -18.97 -3.34 1.15
C ASN A 11 -19.37 -4.05 -0.16
N GLN A 12 -20.24 -3.44 -0.98
CA GLN A 12 -20.58 -4.00 -2.29
C GLN A 12 -19.39 -4.03 -3.26
N ILE A 13 -18.58 -2.98 -3.27
CA ILE A 13 -17.34 -2.93 -4.07
C ILE A 13 -16.36 -4.00 -3.59
N LEU A 14 -16.27 -4.22 -2.27
CA LEU A 14 -15.45 -5.26 -1.67
C LEU A 14 -15.90 -6.66 -2.11
N ASP A 15 -17.19 -6.96 -2.04
CA ASP A 15 -17.74 -8.26 -2.46
C ASP A 15 -17.40 -8.55 -3.93
N PHE A 16 -17.56 -7.55 -4.80
CA PHE A 16 -17.16 -7.67 -6.20
C PHE A 16 -15.65 -7.87 -6.37
N SER A 17 -14.84 -7.15 -5.60
CA SER A 17 -13.37 -7.23 -5.68
C SER A 17 -12.84 -8.58 -5.19
N ILE A 18 -13.47 -9.16 -4.17
CA ILE A 18 -13.16 -10.50 -3.66
C ILE A 18 -13.48 -11.55 -4.72
N ALA A 19 -14.69 -11.51 -5.29
CA ALA A 19 -15.09 -12.43 -6.36
C ALA A 19 -14.14 -12.32 -7.57
N LEU A 20 -13.79 -11.10 -7.98
CA LEU A 20 -12.84 -10.87 -9.05
C LEU A 20 -11.43 -11.42 -8.71
N PHE A 21 -10.98 -11.28 -7.47
CA PHE A 21 -9.71 -11.86 -7.04
C PHE A 21 -9.74 -13.38 -7.14
N GLU A 22 -10.80 -14.03 -6.67
CA GLU A 22 -10.98 -15.48 -6.74
C GLU A 22 -11.00 -15.99 -8.19
N ASP A 23 -11.70 -15.29 -9.09
CA ASP A 23 -11.79 -15.62 -10.52
C ASP A 23 -10.45 -15.45 -11.26
N LEU A 24 -9.69 -14.41 -10.92
CA LEU A 24 -8.40 -14.12 -11.56
C LEU A 24 -7.26 -14.93 -10.97
N TYR A 25 -7.35 -15.34 -9.71
CA TYR A 25 -6.27 -16.06 -9.04
C TYR A 25 -6.02 -17.41 -9.70
N GLN A 26 -4.73 -17.69 -9.88
CA GLN A 26 -4.23 -18.93 -10.46
C GLN A 26 -2.92 -19.25 -9.76
N GLU A 27 -2.68 -20.53 -9.48
CA GLU A 27 -1.38 -20.94 -8.98
C GLU A 27 -0.32 -20.63 -10.04
N SER A 28 0.68 -19.84 -9.65
CA SER A 28 1.75 -19.44 -10.53
C SER A 28 3.06 -19.44 -9.76
N LYS A 29 4.14 -19.73 -10.49
CA LYS A 29 5.53 -19.58 -10.00
C LYS A 29 6.18 -18.31 -10.53
N GLN A 30 5.48 -17.54 -11.36
CA GLN A 30 6.02 -16.32 -11.96
C GLN A 30 5.99 -15.18 -10.93
N ALA A 31 7.18 -14.73 -10.55
CA ALA A 31 7.40 -13.64 -9.59
C ALA A 31 6.54 -12.39 -9.84
N PRO A 32 6.43 -11.85 -11.08
CA PRO A 32 5.61 -10.67 -11.35
C PRO A 32 4.13 -10.90 -11.07
N TYR A 33 3.60 -12.06 -11.49
CA TYR A 33 2.21 -12.43 -11.29
C TYR A 33 1.88 -12.57 -9.80
N ILE A 34 2.70 -13.31 -9.05
CA ILE A 34 2.52 -13.49 -7.60
C ILE A 34 2.54 -12.13 -6.91
N THR A 35 3.44 -11.24 -7.31
CA THR A 35 3.53 -9.90 -6.72
C THR A 35 2.28 -9.08 -7.01
N MET A 36 1.79 -9.08 -8.24
CA MET A 36 0.58 -8.34 -8.62
C MET A 36 -0.66 -8.86 -7.92
N MET A 37 -0.84 -10.19 -7.86
CA MET A 37 -1.95 -10.79 -7.12
C MET A 37 -1.83 -10.51 -5.62
N GLY A 38 -0.61 -10.54 -5.07
CA GLY A 38 -0.36 -10.17 -3.67
C GLY A 38 -0.71 -8.71 -3.36
N LEU A 39 -0.37 -7.77 -4.24
CA LEU A 39 -0.75 -6.36 -4.10
C LEU A 39 -2.27 -6.20 -4.17
N PHE A 40 -2.94 -6.90 -5.10
CA PHE A 40 -4.40 -6.85 -5.20
C PHE A 40 -5.08 -7.40 -3.95
N ALA A 41 -4.66 -8.58 -3.48
CA ALA A 41 -5.14 -9.19 -2.23
C ALA A 41 -4.96 -8.24 -1.04
N ALA A 42 -3.76 -7.65 -0.90
CA ALA A 42 -3.47 -6.70 0.17
C ALA A 42 -4.39 -5.48 0.10
N MET A 43 -4.65 -4.93 -1.10
CA MET A 43 -5.57 -3.81 -1.26
C MET A 43 -6.99 -4.16 -0.81
N VAL A 44 -7.51 -5.33 -1.22
CA VAL A 44 -8.83 -5.83 -0.81
C VAL A 44 -8.90 -5.99 0.71
N GLU A 45 -7.90 -6.62 1.32
CA GLU A 45 -7.83 -6.82 2.77
C GLU A 45 -7.80 -5.48 3.54
N GLN A 46 -7.02 -4.50 3.07
CA GLN A 46 -6.96 -3.18 3.68
C GLN A 46 -8.30 -2.43 3.55
N CYS A 47 -8.97 -2.53 2.40
CA CYS A 47 -10.29 -1.95 2.21
C CYS A 47 -11.34 -2.59 3.15
N GLN A 48 -11.29 -3.91 3.35
CA GLN A 48 -12.16 -4.62 4.29
C GLN A 48 -11.90 -4.19 5.75
N ALA A 49 -10.63 -4.04 6.12
CA ALA A 49 -10.25 -3.53 7.43
C ALA A 49 -10.77 -2.10 7.65
N LEU A 50 -10.66 -1.23 6.63
CA LEU A 50 -11.20 0.12 6.68
C LEU A 50 -12.72 0.13 6.89
N GLY A 51 -13.47 -0.68 6.13
CA GLY A 51 -14.92 -0.83 6.28
C GLY A 51 -15.30 -1.24 7.70
N THR A 52 -14.63 -2.26 8.23
CA THR A 52 -14.85 -2.76 9.60
C THR A 52 -14.62 -1.67 10.65
N LEU A 53 -13.57 -0.86 10.51
CA LEU A 53 -13.30 0.24 11.44
C LEU A 53 -14.37 1.34 11.36
N LEU A 54 -14.85 1.67 10.16
CA LEU A 54 -15.89 2.67 9.95
C LEU A 54 -17.22 2.21 10.58
N GLU A 55 -17.60 0.95 10.39
CA GLU A 55 -18.79 0.35 11.01
C GLU A 55 -18.73 0.40 12.54
N LYS A 56 -17.58 0.04 13.10
CA LYS A 56 -17.32 0.06 14.55
C LYS A 56 -17.06 1.47 15.10
N ARG A 57 -17.07 2.51 14.26
CA ARG A 57 -16.77 3.91 14.61
C ARG A 57 -15.38 4.09 15.23
N GLN A 58 -14.42 3.27 14.83
CA GLN A 58 -13.04 3.26 15.29
C GLN A 58 -12.15 4.06 14.33
N PHE A 59 -12.21 5.38 14.43
CA PHE A 59 -11.64 6.24 13.39
C PHE A 59 -10.13 6.46 13.49
N ALA A 60 -9.50 6.21 14.65
CA ALA A 60 -8.09 6.55 14.90
C ALA A 60 -7.13 5.92 13.86
N ALA A 61 -7.39 4.68 13.42
CA ALA A 61 -6.55 3.96 12.47
C ALA A 61 -6.97 4.15 11.00
N THR A 62 -8.14 4.75 10.73
CA THR A 62 -8.70 4.83 9.37
C THR A 62 -7.81 5.60 8.38
N GLN A 63 -7.13 6.65 8.84
CA GLN A 63 -6.23 7.44 7.99
C GLN A 63 -4.97 6.65 7.60
N SER A 64 -4.43 5.86 8.53
CA SER A 64 -3.27 5.00 8.28
C SER A 64 -3.60 3.89 7.29
N ILE A 65 -4.77 3.27 7.43
CA ILE A 65 -5.23 2.25 6.48
C ILE A 65 -5.51 2.88 5.11
N ALA A 66 -6.19 4.04 5.06
CA ALA A 66 -6.45 4.75 3.80
C ALA A 66 -5.15 5.14 3.07
N ARG A 67 -4.11 5.56 3.80
CA ARG A 67 -2.78 5.79 3.22
C ARG A 67 -2.19 4.53 2.62
N ASN A 68 -2.24 3.42 3.35
CA ASN A 68 -1.70 2.15 2.89
C ASN A 68 -2.41 1.68 1.60
N ILE A 69 -3.74 1.82 1.54
CA ILE A 69 -4.51 1.54 0.32
C ILE A 69 -4.00 2.38 -0.87
N LEU A 70 -3.78 3.68 -0.67
CA LEU A 70 -3.24 4.56 -1.73
C LEU A 70 -1.81 4.18 -2.14
N GLU A 71 -0.95 3.82 -1.20
CA GLU A 71 0.42 3.38 -1.49
C GLU A 71 0.41 2.08 -2.31
N ILE A 72 -0.44 1.11 -1.96
CA ILE A 72 -0.61 -0.13 -2.73
C ILE A 72 -1.14 0.17 -4.14
N TYR A 73 -2.14 1.05 -4.27
CA TYR A 73 -2.67 1.46 -5.56
C TYR A 73 -1.59 2.10 -6.45
N VAL A 74 -0.75 2.96 -5.88
CA VAL A 74 0.40 3.55 -6.59
C VAL A 74 1.39 2.49 -7.04
N ASP A 75 1.70 1.50 -6.20
CA ASP A 75 2.58 0.39 -6.58
C ASP A 75 1.96 -0.45 -7.72
N ILE A 76 0.65 -0.73 -7.69
CA ILE A 76 -0.08 -1.40 -8.79
C ILE A 76 0.04 -0.59 -10.08
N LYS A 77 -0.15 0.74 -10.02
CA LYS A 77 -0.01 1.63 -11.18
C LYS A 77 1.41 1.64 -11.74
N ASN A 78 2.42 1.64 -10.87
CA ASN A 78 3.82 1.56 -11.27
C ASN A 78 4.14 0.22 -11.94
N VAL A 79 3.65 -0.91 -11.42
CA VAL A 79 3.83 -2.21 -12.09
C VAL A 79 3.12 -2.25 -13.44
N ALA A 80 1.90 -1.71 -13.53
CA ALA A 80 1.15 -1.66 -14.79
C ALA A 80 1.87 -0.84 -15.88
N LYS A 81 2.57 0.24 -15.47
CA LYS A 81 3.35 1.11 -16.36
C LYS A 81 4.71 0.51 -16.71
N GLU A 82 5.40 -0.09 -15.74
CA GLU A 82 6.71 -0.70 -15.87
C GLU A 82 6.72 -2.05 -15.17
N GLY A 83 6.48 -3.14 -15.91
CA GLY A 83 6.34 -4.50 -15.35
C GLY A 83 7.53 -4.94 -14.49
N ASN A 84 8.74 -4.44 -14.78
CA ASN A 84 9.94 -4.72 -14.00
C ASN A 84 9.98 -4.03 -12.62
N TYR A 85 9.04 -3.11 -12.32
CA TYR A 85 8.90 -2.47 -11.01
C TYR A 85 8.64 -3.49 -9.89
N VAL A 86 8.13 -4.68 -10.20
CA VAL A 86 8.04 -5.78 -9.22
C VAL A 86 9.40 -6.12 -8.60
N ASN A 87 10.49 -6.00 -9.37
CA ASN A 87 11.84 -6.24 -8.87
C ASN A 87 12.32 -5.12 -7.92
N TYR A 88 11.84 -3.89 -8.12
CA TYR A 88 12.03 -2.81 -7.15
C TYR A 88 11.32 -3.11 -5.83
N LEU A 89 10.05 -3.54 -5.88
CA LEU A 89 9.29 -3.91 -4.68
C LEU A 89 9.98 -5.02 -3.88
N TRP A 90 10.54 -6.01 -4.58
CA TRP A 90 11.32 -7.08 -3.96
C TRP A 90 12.61 -6.56 -3.33
N ALA A 91 13.33 -5.66 -4.02
CA ALA A 91 14.50 -5.02 -3.45
C ALA A 91 14.15 -4.23 -2.18
N GLU A 92 13.05 -3.49 -2.18
CA GLU A 92 12.58 -2.74 -1.01
C GLU A 92 12.23 -3.69 0.16
N TYR A 93 11.52 -4.79 -0.12
CA TYR A 93 11.24 -5.84 0.86
C TYR A 93 12.53 -6.41 1.48
N TYR A 94 13.49 -6.85 0.67
CA TYR A 94 14.76 -7.38 1.18
C TYR A 94 15.58 -6.33 1.93
N ASN A 95 15.48 -5.05 1.54
CA ASN A 95 16.13 -3.98 2.29
C ASN A 95 15.54 -3.83 3.69
N ARG A 96 14.21 -3.96 3.86
CA ARG A 96 13.53 -3.95 5.17
C ARG A 96 13.91 -5.18 6.01
N GLU A 97 13.83 -6.38 5.44
CA GLU A 97 14.19 -7.63 6.12
C GLU A 97 15.63 -7.60 6.65
N LYS A 98 16.55 -7.05 5.86
CA LYS A 98 17.94 -6.84 6.26
C LYS A 98 18.06 -5.99 7.53
N GLU A 99 17.23 -4.96 7.72
CA GLU A 99 17.24 -4.13 8.93
C GLU A 99 16.59 -4.84 10.13
N LEU A 100 15.63 -5.73 9.90
CA LEU A 100 14.92 -6.46 10.95
C LEU A 100 15.72 -7.64 11.52
N VAL A 101 16.57 -8.27 10.70
CA VAL A 101 17.33 -9.44 11.16
C VAL A 101 18.61 -9.06 11.92
N LYS A 102 18.83 -9.72 13.06
CA LYS A 102 20.04 -9.51 13.90
C LYS A 102 21.28 -10.24 13.39
N SER A 103 21.10 -11.33 12.62
CA SER A 103 22.22 -12.17 12.17
C SER A 103 22.97 -11.53 11.00
N LYS A 104 24.28 -11.30 11.15
CA LYS A 104 25.14 -10.73 10.10
C LYS A 104 25.14 -11.57 8.81
N SER A 105 25.03 -12.89 8.89
CA SER A 105 24.98 -13.75 7.71
C SER A 105 23.68 -13.54 6.93
N LYS A 106 22.54 -13.47 7.63
CA LYS A 106 21.24 -13.15 7.02
C LYS A 106 21.21 -11.73 6.45
N GLN A 107 21.79 -10.75 7.15
CA GLN A 107 21.92 -9.39 6.61
C GLN A 107 22.69 -9.36 5.28
N LYS A 108 23.80 -10.12 5.19
CA LYS A 108 24.56 -10.24 3.93
C LYS A 108 23.73 -10.89 2.84
N GLN A 109 22.97 -11.94 3.16
CA GLN A 109 22.06 -12.61 2.23
C GLN A 109 21.00 -11.65 1.69
N TYR A 110 20.26 -10.95 2.56
CA TYR A 110 19.24 -10.00 2.12
C TYR A 110 19.82 -8.81 1.35
N ARG A 111 21.02 -8.34 1.71
CA ARG A 111 21.72 -7.32 0.92
C ARG A 111 22.01 -7.80 -0.51
N LYS A 112 22.43 -9.06 -0.67
CA LYS A 112 22.64 -9.66 -1.98
C LYS A 112 21.33 -9.75 -2.75
N LEU A 113 20.29 -10.35 -2.17
CA LEU A 113 18.96 -10.48 -2.80
C LEU A 113 18.37 -9.13 -3.22
N ARG A 114 18.53 -8.10 -2.38
CA ARG A 114 18.15 -6.72 -2.70
C ARG A 114 18.87 -6.19 -3.93
N ASN A 115 20.20 -6.29 -3.95
CA ASN A 115 20.99 -5.77 -5.06
C ASN A 115 20.71 -6.54 -6.35
N ASP A 116 20.60 -7.87 -6.28
CA ASP A 116 20.27 -8.73 -7.42
C ASP A 116 18.89 -8.33 -7.99
N SER A 117 17.87 -8.17 -7.14
CA SER A 117 16.53 -7.73 -7.56
C SER A 117 16.56 -6.32 -8.16
N PHE A 118 17.23 -5.38 -7.50
CA PHE A 118 17.29 -4.00 -7.98
C PHE A 118 18.00 -3.87 -9.33
N SER A 119 19.04 -4.69 -9.58
CA SER A 119 19.75 -4.70 -10.85
C SER A 119 18.87 -5.13 -12.04
N LEU A 120 17.82 -5.92 -11.79
CA LEU A 120 16.81 -6.29 -12.79
C LEU A 120 15.83 -5.14 -13.08
N TYR A 121 15.67 -4.20 -12.15
CA TYR A 121 14.84 -3.01 -12.32
C TYR A 121 15.61 -1.85 -12.97
N ARG A 122 16.78 -1.50 -12.42
CA ARG A 122 17.68 -0.44 -12.90
C ARG A 122 19.09 -1.00 -13.05
N PRO A 123 19.44 -1.53 -14.24
CA PRO A 123 20.78 -2.03 -14.49
C PRO A 123 21.83 -0.94 -14.28
N ALA A 124 23.00 -1.33 -13.76
CA ALA A 124 24.14 -0.44 -13.50
C ALA A 124 23.91 0.67 -12.46
N GLN A 125 22.83 0.61 -11.67
CA GLN A 125 22.62 1.52 -10.55
C GLN A 125 22.70 0.77 -9.21
N ASP A 126 23.32 1.40 -8.23
CA ASP A 126 23.24 0.93 -6.84
C ASP A 126 21.82 1.11 -6.31
N PHE A 127 21.43 0.20 -5.40
CA PHE A 127 20.12 0.28 -4.76
C PHE A 127 19.92 1.62 -4.06
N TYR A 128 18.83 2.29 -4.40
CA TYR A 128 18.28 3.43 -3.66
C TYR A 128 16.80 3.20 -3.37
N CYS A 129 16.31 3.80 -2.28
CA CYS A 129 14.91 3.73 -1.90
C CYS A 129 14.17 4.92 -2.51
N LEU A 130 13.12 4.67 -3.29
CA LEU A 130 12.23 5.73 -3.75
C LEU A 130 11.46 6.29 -2.55
N THR A 131 11.43 7.61 -2.43
CA THR A 131 10.51 8.30 -1.55
C THR A 131 9.07 8.07 -2.01
N ILE A 132 8.11 8.20 -1.09
CA ILE A 132 6.69 8.08 -1.45
C ILE A 132 6.31 9.09 -2.55
N SER A 133 6.81 10.32 -2.49
CA SER A 133 6.55 11.33 -3.53
C SER A 133 7.04 10.90 -4.91
N GLU A 134 8.24 10.28 -4.99
CA GLU A 134 8.78 9.75 -6.24
C GLU A 134 7.93 8.61 -6.78
N LYS A 135 7.47 7.69 -5.92
CA LYS A 135 6.56 6.60 -6.35
C LYS A 135 5.26 7.13 -6.94
N PHE A 136 4.65 8.13 -6.30
CA PHE A 136 3.43 8.78 -6.82
C PHE A 136 3.73 9.52 -8.12
N THR A 137 4.87 10.19 -8.24
CA THR A 137 5.28 10.89 -9.47
C THR A 137 5.49 9.90 -10.61
N GLN A 138 6.12 8.75 -10.36
CA GLN A 138 6.29 7.68 -11.36
C GLN A 138 4.94 7.12 -11.85
N ALA A 139 3.96 7.04 -10.95
CA ALA A 139 2.61 6.57 -11.24
C ALA A 139 1.69 7.63 -11.90
N ASP A 140 2.22 8.83 -12.18
CA ASP A 140 1.48 9.99 -12.69
C ASP A 140 0.38 10.49 -11.72
N LEU A 141 0.61 10.36 -10.40
CA LEU A 141 -0.32 10.70 -9.32
C LEU A 141 0.22 11.79 -8.37
N LYS A 142 1.00 12.74 -8.90
CA LYS A 142 1.64 13.79 -8.11
C LYS A 142 0.63 14.71 -7.41
N ASP A 143 -0.53 14.94 -8.03
CA ASP A 143 -1.57 15.81 -7.48
C ASP A 143 -2.30 15.13 -6.31
N GLU A 144 -2.54 13.82 -6.40
CA GLU A 144 -3.11 13.00 -5.33
C GLU A 144 -2.16 12.89 -4.14
N TYR A 145 -0.85 12.82 -4.39
CA TYR A 145 0.16 12.91 -3.33
C TYR A 145 0.01 14.21 -2.54
N SER A 146 -0.01 15.33 -3.26
CA SER A 146 -0.02 16.67 -2.67
C SER A 146 -1.36 17.02 -1.99
N SER A 147 -2.47 16.50 -2.52
CA SER A 147 -3.82 16.85 -2.06
C SER A 147 -4.40 15.86 -1.05
N VAL A 148 -4.31 14.55 -1.31
CA VAL A 148 -4.95 13.51 -0.50
C VAL A 148 -3.95 12.90 0.47
N TYR A 149 -2.84 12.37 -0.04
CA TYR A 149 -1.87 11.63 0.77
C TYR A 149 -1.27 12.50 1.89
N CYS A 150 -0.85 13.73 1.58
CA CYS A 150 -0.32 14.67 2.56
C CYS A 150 -1.32 14.97 3.69
N ARG A 151 -2.62 15.10 3.38
CA ARG A 151 -3.67 15.31 4.39
C ARG A 151 -3.83 14.11 5.29
N LEU A 152 -3.96 12.91 4.71
CA LEU A 152 -4.08 11.67 5.49
C LEU A 152 -2.86 11.51 6.41
N SER A 153 -1.66 11.82 5.92
CA SER A 153 -0.41 11.76 6.70
C SER A 153 -0.43 12.71 7.90
N ALA A 154 -0.77 13.99 7.67
CA ALA A 154 -0.88 14.98 8.74
C ALA A 154 -1.90 14.57 9.82
N HIS A 155 -3.02 13.95 9.43
CA HIS A 155 -4.04 13.47 10.36
C HIS A 155 -3.59 12.24 11.14
N THR A 156 -2.85 11.32 10.52
CA THR A 156 -2.26 10.15 11.21
C THR A 156 -1.29 10.57 12.31
N HIS A 157 -0.43 11.56 12.07
CA HIS A 157 0.62 11.92 13.03
C HIS A 157 0.13 12.81 14.18
N SER A 158 -0.92 13.59 13.98
CA SER A 158 -1.42 14.51 15.01
C SER A 158 -2.47 13.88 15.93
N GLY A 159 -3.32 12.97 15.45
CA GLY A 159 -4.45 12.40 16.21
C GLY A 159 -5.54 13.41 16.63
N CYS A 160 -5.21 14.70 16.67
CA CYS A 160 -6.07 15.81 17.08
C CYS A 160 -7.32 15.96 16.20
N PHE A 161 -7.21 15.64 14.91
CA PHE A 161 -8.33 15.77 13.97
C PHE A 161 -9.57 14.99 14.45
N PHE A 162 -9.37 13.79 14.99
CA PHE A 162 -10.47 12.94 15.45
C PHE A 162 -11.07 13.41 16.78
N ILE A 163 -10.23 13.88 17.71
CA ILE A 163 -10.69 14.45 18.99
C ILE A 163 -11.53 15.69 18.73
N ILE A 164 -11.08 16.57 17.83
CA ILE A 164 -11.78 17.79 17.45
C ILE A 164 -13.12 17.43 16.77
N LYS A 165 -13.13 16.59 15.73
CA LYS A 165 -14.39 16.24 15.03
C LYS A 165 -15.43 15.55 15.91
N GLN A 166 -15.02 14.72 16.87
CA GLN A 166 -15.94 14.05 17.80
C GLN A 166 -16.46 15.01 18.90
N GLY A 167 -15.60 15.92 19.39
CA GLY A 167 -15.96 16.90 20.42
C GLY A 167 -16.96 17.96 19.95
N TYR A 168 -16.88 18.36 18.67
CA TYR A 168 -17.80 19.35 18.09
C TYR A 168 -19.15 18.79 17.63
N ARG A 169 -19.36 17.46 17.66
CA ARG A 169 -20.67 16.85 17.37
C ARG A 169 -21.60 16.73 18.58
N LYS A 170 -21.17 17.17 19.76
CA LYS A 170 -21.96 17.17 21.02
C LYS A 170 -22.46 18.56 21.43
N LYS A 171 -22.65 19.49 20.49
CA LYS A 171 -23.35 20.75 20.74
C LYS A 171 -24.51 20.90 19.77
#